data_AF-A0A830HXJ5-F1
#
_entry.id   AF-A0A830HXJ5-F1
#
_cell.length_a   1.000
_cell.length_b   1.000
_cell.length_c   1.000
_cell.angle_alpha   90.00
_cell.angle_beta   90.00
_cell.angle_gamma   90.00
#
_symmetry.space_group_name_H-M   'P 1'
#
loop_
_entity.id
_entity.type
_entity.pdbx_description
1 polymer ?
#
loop_
_entity_poly.entity_id
_entity_poly.type
_entity_poly.pdbx_seq_one_letter_code
_entity_poly.pdbx_strand_id
1 'polypeptide(L)'
;MAGKVDRAASPRRRSAAAAQSQAGRQKEKEQSPSPRRTSAAKPQAKSFATQPDGRAIPPESPSRPLELLSLLVFMLAAIFAALSYKHGARSQHVTSHLILLAAVSVAVFFATMRVIPVCVSYHMRKNLVGRDINKKGTQGGEGSVPEAIGLAPGIVLVSGALVYQTLMLTLRTDTTPYDEAWHMEFNAGVVSVLFMVLLGFVDDVLDIPWRAKIVLPVFSALPLLASYRHGTDVVVPPPLRAYVPEVPGISVDGILYLGPIYKFYMVLVVVFCSNSINILAGCNGVEAGQSFVIGVGALVLNLLNVCSDDKNTAANHMLSASMLAPFLAATYALLMHNWYPSRVFVGDTYTYLAGMCLGAAGVLGHFSETMLIFFAPQVFNFIYSVPQLLKIVPCPRHRLPTFDTKTGLLTATPNYNLINLLLHIFGPCTEKDLTIRVLVVQVLSIAFGFGVRRALYELGWVL
;
A
#
# COMPACT_ATOMS: atom_id res chain seq x y z
N MET A 1 23.91 -28.92 -61.35
CA MET A 1 25.05 -28.42 -62.15
C MET A 1 24.49 -27.63 -63.32
N ALA A 2 25.16 -26.54 -63.71
CA ALA A 2 24.73 -25.43 -64.58
C ALA A 2 23.71 -24.49 -63.90
N GLY A 3 23.98 -23.23 -63.58
CA GLY A 3 25.05 -22.29 -63.96
C GLY A 3 24.36 -20.94 -64.23
N LYS A 4 24.46 -19.95 -63.33
CA LYS A 4 25.33 -18.74 -63.44
C LYS A 4 25.04 -17.91 -64.72
N VAL A 5 24.90 -16.58 -64.75
CA VAL A 5 25.40 -15.51 -63.87
C VAL A 5 24.82 -14.15 -64.33
N ASP A 6 24.68 -13.25 -63.36
CA ASP A 6 24.73 -11.78 -63.31
C ASP A 6 24.12 -10.87 -64.40
N ARG A 7 23.31 -9.92 -63.89
CA ARG A 7 22.83 -8.69 -64.53
C ARG A 7 23.61 -7.49 -63.97
N ALA A 8 24.21 -6.68 -64.84
CA ALA A 8 24.44 -5.25 -64.60
C ALA A 8 24.63 -4.53 -65.93
N ALA A 9 23.75 -3.56 -66.25
CA ALA A 9 24.03 -2.33 -67.00
C ALA A 9 22.72 -1.57 -67.27
N SER A 10 22.65 -0.31 -66.82
CA SER A 10 21.76 0.75 -67.34
C SER A 10 22.36 1.30 -68.66
N PRO A 11 21.84 2.34 -69.36
CA PRO A 11 20.72 3.24 -69.06
C PRO A 11 19.79 3.54 -70.26
N ARG A 12 18.55 4.01 -70.00
CA ARG A 12 17.80 4.84 -70.97
C ARG A 12 17.04 5.99 -70.30
N ARG A 13 17.35 7.19 -70.79
CA ARG A 13 16.66 8.47 -70.59
C ARG A 13 15.23 8.43 -71.14
N ARG A 14 14.28 9.07 -70.45
CA ARG A 14 13.41 10.15 -70.96
C ARG A 14 12.38 10.54 -69.90
N SER A 15 12.54 11.72 -69.31
CA SER A 15 11.45 12.69 -69.10
C SER A 15 12.08 13.97 -68.55
N ALA A 16 11.85 15.07 -69.24
CA ALA A 16 12.48 16.35 -69.02
C ALA A 16 11.59 17.29 -68.19
N ALA A 17 12.24 18.22 -67.50
CA ALA A 17 11.85 19.61 -67.23
C ALA A 17 10.44 19.86 -66.65
N ALA A 18 10.32 20.31 -65.40
CA ALA A 18 10.58 21.68 -64.95
C ALA A 18 9.59 22.73 -65.49
N ALA A 19 8.92 23.36 -64.52
CA ALA A 19 8.68 24.80 -64.39
C ALA A 19 7.43 25.45 -65.03
N GLN A 20 6.83 26.29 -64.18
CA GLN A 20 6.01 27.47 -64.44
C GLN A 20 4.51 27.30 -64.73
N SER A 21 3.68 27.76 -63.79
CA SER A 21 3.03 29.07 -63.95
C SER A 21 2.15 29.41 -62.72
N GLN A 22 2.64 30.36 -61.92
CA GLN A 22 1.84 31.18 -61.03
C GLN A 22 1.14 32.25 -61.89
N ALA A 23 -0.18 32.38 -61.77
CA ALA A 23 -0.90 33.59 -62.12
C ALA A 23 -2.19 33.67 -61.29
N GLY A 24 -2.34 34.76 -60.53
CA GLY A 24 -3.55 35.05 -59.75
C GLY A 24 -3.31 35.90 -58.51
N ARG A 25 -2.76 37.12 -58.68
CA ARG A 25 -2.61 38.12 -57.61
C ARG A 25 -3.00 39.52 -58.14
N GLN A 26 -3.59 40.32 -57.24
CA GLN A 26 -3.88 41.78 -57.30
C GLN A 26 -5.18 42.17 -58.02
N LYS A 27 -6.08 42.98 -57.44
CA LYS A 27 -5.96 44.28 -56.75
C LYS A 27 -6.99 44.37 -55.59
N GLU A 28 -6.85 45.14 -54.51
CA GLU A 28 -6.74 46.61 -54.44
C GLU A 28 -6.24 47.10 -53.06
N LYS A 29 -5.63 48.31 -53.03
CA LYS A 29 -5.09 49.03 -51.85
C LYS A 29 -6.17 49.95 -51.27
N GLU A 30 -6.17 50.20 -49.95
CA GLU A 30 -6.11 51.56 -49.37
C GLU A 30 -5.89 51.61 -47.82
N GLN A 31 -4.93 52.46 -47.44
CA GLN A 31 -4.79 53.31 -46.23
C GLN A 31 -4.52 52.73 -44.80
N SER A 32 -3.48 53.32 -44.16
CA SER A 32 -2.92 53.18 -42.79
C SER A 32 -3.67 54.12 -41.79
N PRO A 33 -3.53 54.13 -40.44
CA PRO A 33 -2.46 53.58 -39.57
C PRO A 33 -2.86 52.89 -38.23
N SER A 34 -1.85 52.31 -37.58
CA SER A 34 -1.82 51.66 -36.23
C SER A 34 -2.47 52.46 -35.09
N PRO A 35 -3.07 51.79 -34.07
CA PRO A 35 -2.41 51.86 -32.75
C PRO A 35 -2.47 50.58 -31.86
N ARG A 36 -1.37 50.40 -31.12
CA ARG A 36 -1.23 49.93 -29.72
C ARG A 36 -1.93 48.65 -29.20
N ARG A 37 -1.05 47.74 -28.73
CA ARG A 37 -1.15 46.83 -27.57
C ARG A 37 -2.38 47.02 -26.66
N THR A 38 -3.15 45.95 -26.45
CA THR A 38 -3.76 45.60 -25.14
C THR A 38 -3.94 44.08 -24.95
N SER A 39 -3.62 43.66 -23.73
CA SER A 39 -3.75 42.38 -23.00
C SER A 39 -4.08 41.06 -23.72
N ALA A 40 -3.20 40.09 -23.50
CA ALA A 40 -3.47 38.65 -23.61
C ALA A 40 -4.63 38.23 -22.67
N ALA A 41 -5.66 37.59 -23.25
CA ALA A 41 -6.75 36.98 -22.50
C ALA A 41 -6.25 35.69 -21.81
N LYS A 42 -6.45 35.61 -20.49
CA LYS A 42 -6.23 34.38 -19.70
C LYS A 42 -7.27 33.31 -20.09
N PRO A 43 -6.92 32.01 -20.13
CA PRO A 43 -7.90 30.95 -20.29
C PRO A 43 -8.82 30.90 -19.06
N GLN A 44 -10.13 30.93 -19.27
CA GLN A 44 -11.15 30.75 -18.24
C GLN A 44 -11.04 29.35 -17.62
N ALA A 45 -10.79 29.32 -16.31
CA ALA A 45 -10.86 28.11 -15.50
C ALA A 45 -12.32 27.65 -15.40
N LYS A 46 -12.61 26.42 -15.83
CA LYS A 46 -13.92 25.80 -15.64
C LYS A 46 -14.06 25.35 -14.17
N SER A 47 -15.05 25.97 -13.54
CA SER A 47 -15.66 25.80 -12.21
C SER A 47 -15.46 24.45 -11.52
N PHE A 48 -15.01 24.55 -10.26
CA PHE A 48 -15.02 23.51 -9.24
C PHE A 48 -16.46 23.20 -8.78
N ALA A 49 -16.68 22.02 -8.19
CA ALA A 49 -17.95 21.67 -7.56
C ALA A 49 -18.16 22.53 -6.30
N THR A 50 -19.14 23.43 -6.34
CA THR A 50 -19.60 24.26 -5.21
C THR A 50 -21.08 24.00 -4.95
N GLN A 51 -21.53 24.21 -3.70
CA GLN A 51 -22.96 24.37 -3.43
C GLN A 51 -23.52 25.57 -4.25
N PRO A 52 -24.85 25.68 -4.42
CA PRO A 52 -25.47 26.75 -5.22
C PRO A 52 -25.11 28.19 -4.78
N ASP A 53 -24.53 28.36 -3.59
CA ASP A 53 -24.13 29.64 -3.00
C ASP A 53 -22.61 29.92 -3.03
N GLY A 54 -21.82 29.07 -3.70
CA GLY A 54 -20.37 29.27 -3.86
C GLY A 54 -19.53 29.01 -2.61
N ARG A 55 -20.10 28.45 -1.55
CA ARG A 55 -19.32 28.03 -0.37
C ARG A 55 -18.71 26.65 -0.59
N ALA A 56 -17.47 26.48 -0.13
CA ALA A 56 -16.89 25.15 0.05
C ALA A 56 -17.81 24.36 1.00
N ILE A 57 -18.05 23.09 0.69
CA ILE A 57 -18.77 22.18 1.59
C ILE A 57 -18.03 22.25 2.95
N PRO A 58 -18.67 22.73 4.03
CA PRO A 58 -18.01 22.79 5.32
C PRO A 58 -17.64 21.36 5.72
N PRO A 59 -16.48 21.14 6.37
CA PRO A 59 -16.16 19.82 6.87
C PRO A 59 -17.25 19.46 7.87
N GLU A 60 -18.08 18.47 7.56
CA GLU A 60 -18.77 17.75 8.63
C GLU A 60 -17.67 17.33 9.61
N SER A 61 -17.81 17.79 10.85
CA SER A 61 -16.88 17.41 11.89
C SER A 61 -16.87 15.88 11.99
N PRO A 62 -15.70 15.26 12.17
CA PRO A 62 -15.58 13.81 12.21
C PRO A 62 -16.25 13.29 13.48
N SER A 63 -17.55 13.05 13.42
CA SER A 63 -18.35 12.75 14.60
C SER A 63 -18.48 11.23 14.76
N ARG A 64 -17.70 10.71 15.74
CA ARG A 64 -17.76 9.39 16.41
C ARG A 64 -16.77 8.27 16.00
N PRO A 65 -16.50 7.93 14.71
CA PRO A 65 -15.47 6.92 14.39
C PRO A 65 -14.04 7.38 14.71
N LEU A 66 -13.78 8.69 14.60
CA LEU A 66 -12.50 9.30 14.98
C LEU A 66 -12.27 9.32 16.50
N GLU A 67 -13.34 9.32 17.30
CA GLU A 67 -13.26 9.23 18.78
C GLU A 67 -12.94 7.80 19.24
N LEU A 68 -13.47 6.79 18.53
CA LEU A 68 -13.14 5.37 18.79
C LEU A 68 -11.71 5.02 18.35
N LEU A 69 -11.21 5.69 17.31
CA LEU A 69 -9.86 5.50 16.78
C LEU A 69 -8.81 6.35 17.52
N SER A 70 -9.19 7.51 18.07
CA SER A 70 -8.37 8.21 19.06
C SER A 70 -8.28 7.43 20.38
N LEU A 71 -9.33 6.70 20.77
CA LEU A 71 -9.31 5.69 21.82
C LEU A 71 -8.34 4.53 21.51
N LEU A 72 -8.22 4.10 20.25
CA LEU A 72 -7.24 3.09 19.86
C LEU A 72 -5.80 3.63 19.88
N VAL A 73 -5.57 4.87 19.46
CA VAL A 73 -4.27 5.55 19.63
C VAL A 73 -3.93 5.71 21.11
N PHE A 74 -4.91 6.06 21.94
CA PHE A 74 -4.77 6.15 23.38
C PHE A 74 -4.55 4.76 24.02
N MET A 75 -5.17 3.71 23.49
CA MET A 75 -4.98 2.32 23.90
C MET A 75 -3.62 1.78 23.49
N LEU A 76 -3.15 2.04 22.26
CA LEU A 76 -1.80 1.71 21.84
C LEU A 76 -0.81 2.47 22.72
N ALA A 77 -0.97 3.78 22.92
CA ALA A 77 -0.14 4.55 23.83
C ALA A 77 -0.19 4.01 25.28
N ALA A 78 -1.35 3.57 25.77
CA ALA A 78 -1.53 3.00 27.11
C ALA A 78 -0.97 1.57 27.21
N ILE A 79 -1.04 0.76 26.16
CA ILE A 79 -0.42 -0.57 26.05
C ILE A 79 1.09 -0.42 25.98
N PHE A 80 1.60 0.50 25.15
CA PHE A 80 3.01 0.88 25.12
C PHE A 80 3.49 1.39 26.47
N ALA A 81 2.71 2.24 27.15
CA ALA A 81 3.05 2.74 28.48
C ALA A 81 2.97 1.64 29.56
N ALA A 82 1.96 0.78 29.54
CA ALA A 82 1.77 -0.31 30.49
C ALA A 82 2.78 -1.45 30.29
N LEU A 83 3.16 -1.76 29.05
CA LEU A 83 4.23 -2.69 28.72
C LEU A 83 5.60 -2.08 29.02
N SER A 84 5.81 -0.79 28.74
CA SER A 84 7.02 -0.07 29.18
C SER A 84 7.15 -0.02 30.70
N TYR A 85 6.04 0.03 31.42
CA TYR A 85 6.00 -0.05 32.88
C TYR A 85 6.26 -1.48 33.39
N LYS A 86 5.61 -2.49 32.79
CA LYS A 86 5.79 -3.92 33.13
C LYS A 86 7.18 -4.45 32.74
N HIS A 87 7.80 -3.91 31.69
CA HIS A 87 9.09 -4.35 31.14
C HIS A 87 10.25 -3.38 31.40
N GLY A 88 9.97 -2.14 31.84
CA GLY A 88 10.98 -1.22 32.34
C GLY A 88 11.70 -1.74 33.59
N ALA A 89 11.10 -2.70 34.29
CA ALA A 89 11.76 -3.48 35.34
C ALA A 89 12.76 -4.55 34.82
N ARG A 90 12.73 -4.89 33.51
CA ARG A 90 13.60 -5.90 32.89
C ARG A 90 14.74 -5.33 32.02
N SER A 91 14.50 -4.25 31.25
CA SER A 91 15.54 -3.66 30.36
C SER A 91 15.30 -2.19 30.02
N GLN A 92 16.17 -1.31 30.51
CA GLN A 92 16.12 0.15 30.28
C GLN A 92 16.23 0.51 28.78
N HIS A 93 16.99 -0.25 27.99
CA HIS A 93 17.19 0.00 26.55
C HIS A 93 15.90 -0.16 25.75
N VAL A 94 15.14 -1.21 26.04
CA VAL A 94 13.86 -1.46 25.37
C VAL A 94 12.90 -0.32 25.65
N THR A 95 12.80 0.13 26.90
CA THR A 95 11.96 1.27 27.28
C THR A 95 12.34 2.55 26.53
N SER A 96 13.64 2.88 26.44
CA SER A 96 14.10 4.06 25.68
C SER A 96 13.74 3.98 24.19
N HIS A 97 13.86 2.79 23.58
CA HIS A 97 13.47 2.55 22.19
C HIS A 97 11.98 2.76 21.97
N LEU A 98 11.14 2.20 22.86
CA LEU A 98 9.68 2.33 22.77
C LEU A 98 9.22 3.78 22.97
N ILE A 99 9.84 4.53 23.89
CA ILE A 99 9.54 5.96 24.10
C ILE A 99 9.88 6.76 22.85
N LEU A 100 11.08 6.58 22.28
CA LEU A 100 11.46 7.29 21.07
C LEU A 100 10.55 6.91 19.90
N LEU A 101 10.24 5.62 19.75
CA LEU A 101 9.36 5.13 18.69
C LEU A 101 7.96 5.75 18.80
N ALA A 102 7.41 5.86 20.02
CA ALA A 102 6.14 6.52 20.26
C ALA A 102 6.22 8.01 19.90
N ALA A 103 7.27 8.72 20.32
CA ALA A 103 7.47 10.14 20.01
C ALA A 103 7.56 10.39 18.50
N VAL A 104 8.35 9.59 17.77
CA VAL A 104 8.45 9.68 16.31
C VAL A 104 7.12 9.35 15.64
N SER A 105 6.39 8.34 16.11
CA SER A 105 5.08 7.98 15.57
C SER A 105 4.06 9.12 15.72
N VAL A 106 4.05 9.79 16.87
CA VAL A 106 3.22 10.99 17.08
C VAL A 106 3.62 12.11 16.11
N ALA A 107 4.91 12.36 15.93
CA ALA A 107 5.39 13.34 14.97
C ALA A 107 4.98 13.00 13.53
N VAL A 108 5.08 11.72 13.14
CA VAL A 108 4.66 11.19 11.82
C VAL A 108 3.17 11.40 11.60
N PHE A 109 2.32 11.15 12.60
CA PHE A 109 0.88 11.41 12.50
C PHE A 109 0.60 12.88 12.19
N PHE A 110 1.13 13.80 13.00
CA PHE A 110 0.89 15.24 12.81
C PHE A 110 1.49 15.76 11.50
N ALA A 111 2.69 15.31 11.14
CA ALA A 111 3.30 15.66 9.86
C ALA A 111 2.46 15.18 8.68
N THR A 112 1.94 13.94 8.73
CA THR A 112 1.06 13.40 7.69
C THR A 112 -0.22 14.23 7.56
N MET A 113 -0.85 14.59 8.69
CA MET A 113 -2.02 15.48 8.71
C MET A 113 -1.78 16.85 8.08
N ARG A 114 -0.54 17.36 8.14
CA ARG A 114 -0.16 18.64 7.51
C ARG A 114 0.22 18.49 6.04
N VAL A 115 0.82 17.36 5.66
CA VAL A 115 1.27 17.10 4.29
C VAL A 115 0.10 16.71 3.37
N ILE A 116 -0.92 16.00 3.86
CA ILE A 116 -2.09 15.58 3.05
C ILE A 116 -2.75 16.78 2.33
N PRO A 117 -3.15 17.88 3.00
CA PRO A 117 -3.76 19.03 2.32
C PRO A 117 -2.85 19.69 1.26
N VAL A 118 -1.53 19.65 1.49
CA VAL A 118 -0.54 20.13 0.53
C VAL A 118 -0.57 19.25 -0.71
N CYS A 119 -0.43 17.93 -0.55
CA CYS A 119 -0.52 16.96 -1.65
C CYS A 119 -1.84 17.13 -2.41
N VAL A 120 -2.98 17.18 -1.73
CA VAL A 120 -4.30 17.44 -2.33
C VAL A 120 -4.27 18.66 -3.25
N SER A 121 -3.73 19.79 -2.76
CA SER A 121 -3.66 21.03 -3.55
C SER A 121 -2.85 20.86 -4.84
N TYR A 122 -1.73 20.15 -4.79
CA TYR A 122 -0.89 19.90 -5.97
C TYR A 122 -1.51 18.87 -6.93
N HIS A 123 -2.10 17.79 -6.40
CA HIS A 123 -2.71 16.73 -7.20
C HIS A 123 -3.93 17.24 -7.96
N MET A 124 -4.77 18.06 -7.30
CA MET A 124 -5.88 18.76 -7.96
C MET A 124 -5.39 19.68 -9.10
N ARG A 125 -4.31 20.46 -8.89
CA ARG A 125 -3.73 21.33 -9.94
C ARG A 125 -3.17 20.54 -11.12
N LYS A 126 -2.73 19.31 -10.89
CA LYS A 126 -2.19 18.40 -11.91
C LYS A 126 -3.24 17.45 -12.49
N ASN A 127 -4.50 17.60 -12.09
CA ASN A 127 -5.61 16.74 -12.51
C ASN A 127 -5.39 15.25 -12.17
N LEU A 128 -4.66 14.97 -11.08
CA LEU A 128 -4.55 13.64 -10.47
C LEU A 128 -5.76 13.45 -9.56
N VAL A 129 -6.90 13.14 -10.18
CA VAL A 129 -8.21 13.07 -9.53
C VAL A 129 -9.02 11.90 -10.07
N GLY A 130 -9.77 11.26 -9.19
CA GLY A 130 -10.74 10.21 -9.51
C GLY A 130 -12.17 10.66 -9.24
N ARG A 131 -13.14 9.84 -9.66
CA ARG A 131 -14.55 9.99 -9.29
C ARG A 131 -14.95 8.89 -8.32
N ASP A 132 -15.85 9.20 -7.40
CA ASP A 132 -16.40 8.19 -6.49
C ASP A 132 -17.45 7.33 -7.20
N ILE A 133 -17.00 6.18 -7.74
CA ILE A 133 -17.80 5.27 -8.57
C ILE A 133 -19.01 4.74 -7.78
N ASN A 134 -18.86 4.54 -6.46
CA ASN A 134 -19.91 4.06 -5.58
C ASN A 134 -20.94 5.13 -5.20
N LYS A 135 -20.85 6.32 -5.80
CA LYS A 135 -21.81 7.43 -5.64
C LYS A 135 -22.26 8.00 -6.97
N LYS A 136 -22.02 7.28 -8.07
CA LYS A 136 -22.33 7.72 -9.44
C LYS A 136 -23.79 8.19 -9.56
N GLY A 137 -24.01 9.31 -10.23
CA GLY A 137 -25.34 9.92 -10.37
C GLY A 137 -25.79 10.79 -9.19
N THR A 138 -24.95 10.97 -8.17
CA THR A 138 -25.15 11.95 -7.09
C THR A 138 -24.18 13.14 -7.27
N GLN A 139 -24.47 14.28 -6.64
CA GLN A 139 -23.54 15.41 -6.64
C GLN A 139 -22.15 15.04 -6.06
N GLY A 140 -22.12 14.13 -5.07
CA GLY A 140 -20.88 13.65 -4.47
C GLY A 140 -20.06 12.73 -5.38
N GLY A 141 -20.69 11.95 -6.25
CA GLY A 141 -20.00 11.04 -7.17
C GLY A 141 -19.55 11.69 -8.48
N GLU A 142 -20.19 12.80 -8.89
CA GLU A 142 -19.76 13.57 -10.07
C GLU A 142 -18.61 14.54 -9.75
N GLY A 143 -18.35 14.81 -8.46
CA GLY A 143 -17.22 15.61 -8.01
C GLY A 143 -15.87 14.90 -8.21
N SER A 144 -14.82 15.68 -8.46
CA SER A 144 -13.45 15.19 -8.49
C SER A 144 -12.89 15.04 -7.08
N VAL A 145 -12.33 13.88 -6.77
CA VAL A 145 -11.64 13.58 -5.51
C VAL A 145 -10.15 13.39 -5.82
N PRO A 146 -9.22 14.04 -5.09
CA PRO A 146 -7.78 13.88 -5.32
C PRO A 146 -7.33 12.44 -5.12
N GLU A 147 -6.53 11.93 -6.04
CA GLU A 147 -6.02 10.55 -6.06
C GLU A 147 -4.51 10.50 -5.76
N ALA A 148 -3.96 9.29 -5.58
CA ALA A 148 -2.56 9.06 -5.21
C ALA A 148 -2.12 9.73 -3.90
N ILE A 149 -3.06 10.01 -2.98
CA ILE A 149 -2.76 10.72 -1.73
C ILE A 149 -1.96 9.84 -0.75
N GLY A 150 -1.83 8.54 -1.02
CA GLY A 150 -0.84 7.64 -0.40
C GLY A 150 0.60 8.14 -0.45
N LEU A 151 0.93 9.05 -1.38
CA LEU A 151 2.25 9.69 -1.44
C LEU A 151 2.57 10.47 -0.16
N ALA A 152 1.60 11.16 0.44
CA ALA A 152 1.79 11.94 1.65
C ALA A 152 2.25 11.09 2.86
N PRO A 153 1.49 10.06 3.30
CA PRO A 153 1.95 9.16 4.35
C PRO A 153 3.22 8.40 3.97
N GLY A 154 3.44 8.07 2.68
CA GLY A 154 4.66 7.41 2.22
C GLY A 154 5.93 8.24 2.46
N ILE A 155 5.92 9.51 2.04
CA ILE A 155 7.06 10.43 2.25
C ILE A 155 7.31 10.67 3.74
N VAL A 156 6.23 10.90 4.52
CA VAL A 156 6.35 11.17 5.95
C VAL A 156 6.82 9.94 6.73
N LEU A 157 6.36 8.74 6.36
CA LEU A 157 6.83 7.48 6.95
C LEU A 157 8.33 7.29 6.73
N VAL A 158 8.80 7.38 5.49
CA VAL A 158 10.23 7.20 5.17
C VAL A 158 11.07 8.25 5.91
N SER A 159 10.63 9.51 5.92
CA SER A 159 11.31 10.58 6.66
C SER A 159 11.35 10.29 8.16
N GLY A 160 10.23 9.83 8.73
CA GLY A 160 10.12 9.46 10.14
C GLY A 160 11.02 8.29 10.52
N ALA A 161 11.12 7.27 9.66
CA ALA A 161 12.02 6.13 9.85
C ALA A 161 13.50 6.56 9.85
N LEU A 162 13.89 7.44 8.93
CA LEU A 162 15.25 7.99 8.89
C LEU A 162 15.57 8.85 10.12
N VAL A 163 14.63 9.67 10.59
CA VAL A 163 14.77 10.46 11.82
C VAL A 163 14.89 9.54 13.02
N TYR A 164 14.03 8.53 13.16
CA TYR A 164 14.09 7.55 14.23
C TYR A 164 15.47 6.88 14.30
N GLN A 165 15.96 6.37 13.17
CA GLN A 165 17.27 5.72 13.10
C GLN A 165 18.42 6.68 13.45
N THR A 166 18.38 7.92 12.94
CA THR A 166 19.40 8.92 13.24
C THR A 166 19.44 9.25 14.73
N LEU A 167 18.26 9.42 15.34
CA LEU A 167 18.13 9.66 16.77
C LEU A 167 18.59 8.45 17.59
N MET A 168 18.30 7.22 17.17
CA MET A 168 18.81 6.01 17.83
C MET A 168 20.33 5.92 17.78
N LEU A 169 20.95 6.31 16.67
CA LEU A 169 22.41 6.35 16.52
C LEU A 169 23.05 7.47 17.34
N THR A 170 22.40 8.64 17.44
CA THR A 170 22.94 9.81 18.15
C THR A 170 22.75 9.69 19.66
N LEU A 171 21.62 9.12 20.10
CA LEU A 171 21.31 8.86 21.51
C LEU A 171 21.88 7.52 21.98
N ARG A 172 22.72 6.88 21.16
CA ARG A 172 23.31 5.58 21.45
C ARG A 172 24.16 5.65 22.72
N THR A 173 23.86 4.80 23.68
CA THR A 173 24.73 4.51 24.82
C THR A 173 25.51 3.21 24.59
N ASP A 174 26.63 3.01 25.28
CA ASP A 174 27.47 1.80 25.21
C ASP A 174 26.72 0.48 25.48
N THR A 175 25.50 0.60 26.01
CA THR A 175 24.62 -0.48 26.43
C THR A 175 23.49 -0.78 25.43
N THR A 176 23.45 -0.10 24.28
CA THR A 176 22.49 -0.40 23.19
C THR A 176 22.81 -1.75 22.52
N PRO A 177 21.89 -2.73 22.53
CA PRO A 177 22.17 -4.09 22.06
C PRO A 177 22.09 -4.25 20.53
N TYR A 178 21.78 -3.19 19.80
CA TYR A 178 21.57 -3.23 18.35
C TYR A 178 22.89 -2.96 17.62
N ASP A 179 23.26 -3.91 16.79
CA ASP A 179 24.52 -3.92 16.05
C ASP A 179 24.36 -3.33 14.64
N GLU A 180 25.45 -3.36 13.88
CA GLU A 180 25.44 -2.92 12.47
C GLU A 180 24.45 -3.74 11.63
N ALA A 181 24.26 -5.02 11.95
CA ALA A 181 23.34 -5.89 11.21
C ALA A 181 21.88 -5.41 11.35
N TRP A 182 21.46 -5.04 12.57
CA TRP A 182 20.12 -4.49 12.81
C TRP A 182 19.87 -3.24 11.96
N HIS A 183 20.82 -2.32 11.91
CA HIS A 183 20.71 -1.09 11.10
C HIS A 183 20.71 -1.37 9.60
N MET A 184 21.47 -2.35 9.13
CA MET A 184 21.46 -2.78 7.73
C MET A 184 20.10 -3.34 7.31
N GLU A 185 19.51 -4.20 8.13
CA GLU A 185 18.17 -4.77 7.88
C GLU A 185 17.07 -3.71 7.93
N PHE A 186 17.14 -2.77 8.88
CA PHE A 186 16.21 -1.64 8.94
C PHE A 186 16.29 -0.76 7.68
N ASN A 187 17.52 -0.40 7.27
CA ASN A 187 17.76 0.38 6.05
C ASN A 187 17.21 -0.33 4.81
N ALA A 188 17.44 -1.64 4.70
CA ALA A 188 16.91 -2.44 3.60
C ALA A 188 15.37 -2.41 3.55
N GLY A 189 14.71 -2.51 4.71
CA GLY A 189 13.26 -2.34 4.81
C GLY A 189 12.80 -0.96 4.35
N VAL A 190 13.43 0.11 4.84
CA VAL A 190 13.09 1.50 4.47
C VAL A 190 13.30 1.76 2.97
N VAL A 191 14.40 1.27 2.38
CA VAL A 191 14.66 1.40 0.94
C VAL A 191 13.61 0.64 0.12
N SER A 192 13.23 -0.55 0.56
CA SER A 192 12.20 -1.37 -0.09
C SER A 192 10.84 -0.65 -0.07
N VAL A 193 10.47 -0.07 1.07
CA VAL A 193 9.27 0.77 1.23
C VAL A 193 9.33 2.01 0.33
N LEU A 194 10.43 2.74 0.33
CA LEU A 194 10.62 3.93 -0.52
C LEU A 194 10.46 3.58 -2.01
N PHE A 195 11.05 2.47 -2.45
CA PHE A 195 10.93 2.06 -3.83
C PHE A 195 9.48 1.69 -4.20
N MET A 196 8.73 1.04 -3.29
CA MET A 196 7.31 0.74 -3.53
C MET A 196 6.41 1.98 -3.51
N VAL A 197 6.71 2.99 -2.69
CA VAL A 197 6.05 4.30 -2.77
C VAL A 197 6.28 4.92 -4.15
N LEU A 198 7.53 4.90 -4.64
CA LEU A 198 7.85 5.41 -5.97
C LEU A 198 7.11 4.63 -7.06
N LEU A 199 7.15 3.30 -7.03
CA LEU A 199 6.49 2.45 -8.03
C LEU A 199 4.97 2.65 -8.03
N GLY A 200 4.34 2.73 -6.86
CA GLY A 200 2.90 2.94 -6.76
C GLY A 200 2.49 4.33 -7.25
N PHE A 201 3.30 5.37 -7.00
CA PHE A 201 3.07 6.69 -7.56
C PHE A 201 3.27 6.75 -9.07
N VAL A 202 4.28 6.05 -9.59
CA VAL A 202 4.47 5.90 -11.03
C VAL A 202 3.28 5.18 -11.66
N ASP A 203 2.73 4.16 -11.00
CA ASP A 203 1.54 3.43 -11.45
C ASP A 203 0.31 4.34 -11.48
N ASP A 204 0.05 5.09 -10.41
CA ASP A 204 -1.06 6.05 -10.35
C ASP A 204 -0.98 7.14 -11.44
N VAL A 205 0.24 7.56 -11.82
CA VAL A 205 0.45 8.63 -12.81
C VAL A 205 0.45 8.09 -14.25
N LEU A 206 0.98 6.89 -14.48
CA LEU A 206 1.22 6.35 -15.83
C LEU A 206 0.26 5.23 -16.24
N ASP A 207 -0.56 4.67 -15.33
CA ASP A 207 -1.42 3.50 -15.55
C ASP A 207 -0.64 2.35 -16.20
N ILE A 208 0.39 1.84 -15.51
CA ILE A 208 1.32 0.89 -16.10
C ILE A 208 0.65 -0.48 -16.37
N PRO A 209 1.11 -1.25 -17.37
CA PRO A 209 0.52 -2.54 -17.69
C PRO A 209 0.61 -3.54 -16.52
N TRP A 210 -0.44 -4.36 -16.34
CA TRP A 210 -0.53 -5.35 -15.24
C TRP A 210 0.70 -6.28 -15.11
N ARG A 211 1.38 -6.59 -16.22
CA ARG A 211 2.61 -7.41 -16.21
C ARG A 211 3.73 -6.72 -15.44
N ALA A 212 3.87 -5.40 -15.62
CA ALA A 212 4.84 -4.59 -14.88
C ALA A 212 4.46 -4.50 -13.40
N LYS A 213 3.17 -4.44 -13.07
CA LYS A 213 2.67 -4.48 -11.67
C LYS A 213 3.06 -5.75 -10.91
N ILE A 214 3.29 -6.87 -11.62
CA ILE A 214 3.77 -8.12 -11.00
C ILE A 214 5.30 -8.13 -10.93
N VAL A 215 5.98 -7.71 -11.99
CA VAL A 215 7.45 -7.84 -12.11
C VAL A 215 8.20 -6.76 -11.31
N LEU A 216 7.74 -5.50 -11.32
CA LEU A 216 8.48 -4.40 -10.70
C LEU A 216 8.58 -4.53 -9.16
N PRO A 217 7.53 -4.97 -8.43
CA PRO A 217 7.65 -5.23 -6.99
C PRO A 217 8.65 -6.32 -6.60
N VAL A 218 9.11 -7.18 -7.52
CA VAL A 218 10.20 -8.12 -7.22
C VAL A 218 11.50 -7.38 -6.91
N PHE A 219 11.78 -6.29 -7.65
CA PHE A 219 13.02 -5.53 -7.45
C PHE A 219 13.03 -4.76 -6.13
N SER A 220 11.87 -4.41 -5.59
CA SER A 220 11.78 -3.77 -4.28
C SER A 220 11.98 -4.73 -3.12
N ALA A 221 11.88 -6.05 -3.33
CA ALA A 221 12.26 -7.03 -2.32
C ALA A 221 13.77 -7.30 -2.25
N LEU A 222 14.55 -6.91 -3.28
CA LEU A 222 15.99 -7.20 -3.35
C LEU A 222 16.82 -6.62 -2.20
N PRO A 223 16.58 -5.38 -1.71
CA PRO A 223 17.29 -4.86 -0.55
C PRO A 223 17.07 -5.74 0.69
N LEU A 224 15.82 -6.16 0.96
CA LEU A 224 15.50 -7.09 2.06
C LEU A 224 16.29 -8.40 1.91
N LEU A 225 16.25 -9.01 0.72
CA LEU A 225 16.97 -10.25 0.42
C LEU A 225 18.49 -10.14 0.61
N ALA A 226 19.07 -8.99 0.24
CA ALA A 226 20.49 -8.73 0.38
C ALA A 226 20.91 -8.53 1.85
N SER A 227 20.03 -7.96 2.67
CA SER A 227 20.27 -7.76 4.11
C SER A 227 19.96 -8.99 4.97
N TYR A 228 19.17 -9.95 4.47
CA TYR A 228 18.70 -11.10 5.25
C TYR A 228 19.85 -12.05 5.61
N ARG A 229 20.19 -12.11 6.90
CA ARG A 229 21.31 -12.92 7.43
C ARG A 229 20.89 -14.14 8.24
N HIS A 230 19.59 -14.36 8.38
CA HIS A 230 19.04 -15.40 9.22
C HIS A 230 18.98 -16.75 8.49
N GLY A 231 18.65 -17.80 9.23
CA GLY A 231 18.43 -19.14 8.67
C GLY A 231 17.38 -19.15 7.57
N THR A 232 17.53 -20.08 6.64
CA THR A 232 16.56 -20.39 5.57
C THR A 232 15.87 -21.73 5.83
N ASP A 233 15.87 -22.13 7.10
CA ASP A 233 15.29 -23.34 7.62
C ASP A 233 13.87 -23.06 8.09
N VAL A 234 12.94 -23.95 7.76
CA VAL A 234 11.54 -23.84 8.19
C VAL A 234 11.22 -25.01 9.09
N VAL A 235 10.55 -24.73 10.21
CA VAL A 235 10.03 -25.77 11.09
C VAL A 235 8.75 -26.32 10.47
N VAL A 236 8.74 -27.61 10.13
CA VAL A 236 7.55 -28.29 9.63
C VAL A 236 6.52 -28.42 10.76
N PRO A 237 5.25 -28.02 10.55
CA PRO A 237 4.19 -28.16 11.54
C PRO A 237 4.06 -29.61 12.03
N PRO A 238 3.91 -29.86 13.35
CA PRO A 238 3.78 -31.21 13.90
C PRO A 238 2.72 -32.11 13.21
N PRO A 239 1.52 -31.61 12.85
CA PRO A 239 0.53 -32.42 12.13
C PRO A 239 1.01 -32.88 10.74
N LEU A 240 1.88 -32.09 10.10
CA LEU A 240 2.43 -32.41 8.79
C LEU A 240 3.63 -33.36 8.88
N ARG A 241 4.36 -33.40 10.01
CA ARG A 241 5.52 -34.28 10.19
C ARG A 241 5.19 -35.76 9.96
N ALA A 242 3.96 -36.19 10.28
CA ALA A 242 3.49 -37.56 10.06
C ALA A 242 3.39 -37.96 8.58
N TYR A 243 3.23 -36.99 7.67
CA TYR A 243 3.10 -37.23 6.22
C TYR A 243 4.41 -36.99 5.45
N VAL A 244 5.47 -36.64 6.18
CA VAL A 244 6.74 -36.16 5.68
C VAL A 244 7.97 -37.08 5.94
N PRO A 245 7.91 -38.29 6.58
CA PRO A 245 9.12 -39.05 6.96
C PRO A 245 10.09 -39.45 5.84
N GLU A 246 9.72 -39.34 4.57
CA GLU A 246 10.51 -39.82 3.43
C GLU A 246 11.01 -38.72 2.47
N VAL A 247 10.81 -37.44 2.80
CA VAL A 247 11.27 -36.34 1.92
C VAL A 247 12.75 -36.04 2.18
N PRO A 248 13.64 -36.18 1.18
CA PRO A 248 15.05 -35.81 1.33
C PRO A 248 15.20 -34.35 1.74
N GLY A 249 15.97 -34.07 2.80
CA GLY A 249 16.27 -32.71 3.27
C GLY A 249 15.52 -32.28 4.54
N ILE A 250 14.71 -33.14 5.14
CA ILE A 250 14.03 -32.88 6.43
C ILE A 250 14.76 -33.63 7.53
N SER A 251 15.22 -32.87 8.52
CA SER A 251 15.88 -33.42 9.70
C SER A 251 14.90 -34.20 10.58
N VAL A 252 15.44 -35.06 11.45
CA VAL A 252 14.68 -35.86 12.42
C VAL A 252 13.82 -34.96 13.34
N ASP A 253 14.26 -33.72 13.58
CA ASP A 253 13.57 -32.73 14.41
C ASP A 253 12.45 -31.97 13.66
N GLY A 254 12.22 -32.28 12.38
CA GLY A 254 11.21 -31.64 11.54
C GLY A 254 11.64 -30.27 11.01
N ILE A 255 12.94 -30.01 10.91
CA ILE A 255 13.50 -28.80 10.29
C ILE A 255 13.81 -29.10 8.81
N LEU A 256 13.28 -28.28 7.91
CA LEU A 256 13.49 -28.37 6.46
C LEU A 256 14.37 -27.20 5.99
N TYR A 257 15.52 -27.51 5.40
CA TYR A 257 16.36 -26.50 4.75
C TYR A 257 15.83 -26.17 3.35
N LEU A 258 15.35 -24.93 3.16
CA LEU A 258 14.82 -24.47 1.87
C LEU A 258 15.84 -23.66 1.05
N GLY A 259 16.86 -23.07 1.69
CA GLY A 259 17.92 -22.33 1.01
C GLY A 259 17.38 -21.23 0.07
N PRO A 260 17.75 -21.24 -1.23
CA PRO A 260 17.25 -20.26 -2.21
C PRO A 260 15.72 -20.22 -2.36
N ILE A 261 15.03 -21.33 -2.11
CA ILE A 261 13.56 -21.39 -2.21
C ILE A 261 12.92 -20.50 -1.13
N TYR A 262 13.50 -20.44 0.07
CA TYR A 262 13.03 -19.55 1.13
C TYR A 262 13.17 -18.08 0.74
N LYS A 263 14.29 -17.71 0.11
CA LYS A 263 14.49 -16.34 -0.39
C LYS A 263 13.49 -15.98 -1.48
N PHE A 264 13.17 -16.94 -2.36
CA PHE A 264 12.11 -16.75 -3.34
C PHE A 264 10.72 -16.60 -2.69
N TYR A 265 10.42 -17.39 -1.65
CA TYR A 265 9.22 -17.23 -0.84
C TYR A 265 9.11 -15.82 -0.22
N MET A 266 10.20 -15.27 0.35
CA MET A 266 10.20 -13.91 0.89
C MET A 266 9.80 -12.85 -0.16
N VAL A 267 10.31 -12.99 -1.39
CA VAL A 267 9.90 -12.13 -2.52
C VAL A 267 8.41 -12.27 -2.78
N LEU A 268 7.90 -13.50 -2.88
CA LEU A 268 6.49 -13.75 -3.13
C LEU A 268 5.60 -13.17 -2.04
N VAL A 269 5.98 -13.26 -0.76
CA VAL A 269 5.23 -12.68 0.36
C VAL A 269 5.08 -11.18 0.20
N VAL A 270 6.17 -10.46 -0.03
CA VAL A 270 6.15 -8.99 -0.14
C VAL A 270 5.37 -8.52 -1.39
N VAL A 271 5.56 -9.20 -2.52
CA VAL A 271 4.80 -8.95 -3.75
C VAL A 271 3.31 -9.23 -3.55
N PHE A 272 2.99 -10.33 -2.85
CA PHE A 272 1.61 -10.70 -2.51
C PHE A 272 0.96 -9.66 -1.60
N CYS A 273 1.61 -9.22 -0.53
CA CYS A 273 1.04 -8.23 0.40
C CYS A 273 0.63 -6.94 -0.33
N SER A 274 1.48 -6.44 -1.25
CA SER A 274 1.21 -5.22 -2.03
C SER A 274 0.02 -5.38 -2.98
N ASN A 275 0.01 -6.46 -3.76
CA ASN A 275 -1.05 -6.69 -4.73
C ASN A 275 -2.38 -7.10 -4.08
N SER A 276 -2.34 -7.82 -2.97
CA SER A 276 -3.53 -8.36 -2.30
C SER A 276 -4.37 -7.27 -1.63
N ILE A 277 -3.73 -6.25 -1.04
CA ILE A 277 -4.42 -5.04 -0.56
C ILE A 277 -5.02 -4.27 -1.74
N ASN A 278 -4.28 -4.13 -2.85
CA ASN A 278 -4.75 -3.41 -4.03
C ASN A 278 -6.02 -4.06 -4.64
N ILE A 279 -6.09 -5.39 -4.72
CA ILE A 279 -7.28 -6.06 -5.27
C ILE A 279 -8.46 -6.19 -4.29
N LEU A 280 -8.27 -5.90 -2.99
CA LEU A 280 -9.32 -5.80 -1.99
C LEU A 280 -9.58 -4.32 -1.69
N ALA A 281 -10.13 -3.61 -2.66
CA ALA A 281 -10.22 -2.15 -2.66
C ALA A 281 -11.52 -1.64 -3.28
N GLY A 282 -11.70 -0.33 -3.24
CA GLY A 282 -12.73 0.40 -4.00
C GLY A 282 -14.02 0.70 -3.26
N CYS A 283 -14.02 0.59 -1.93
CA CYS A 283 -14.99 1.27 -1.07
C CYS A 283 -14.25 2.23 -0.14
N ASN A 284 -14.85 3.38 0.13
CA ASN A 284 -14.25 4.44 0.96
C ASN A 284 -13.78 3.90 2.33
N GLY A 285 -12.47 3.95 2.57
CA GLY A 285 -11.83 3.54 3.82
C GLY A 285 -11.33 2.09 3.88
N VAL A 286 -11.57 1.25 2.87
CA VAL A 286 -11.22 -0.19 2.92
C VAL A 286 -9.71 -0.43 2.86
N GLU A 287 -8.99 0.23 1.98
CA GLU A 287 -7.55 0.02 1.76
C GLU A 287 -6.74 0.44 2.98
N ALA A 288 -6.97 1.67 3.47
CA ALA A 288 -6.31 2.17 4.67
C ALA A 288 -6.81 1.48 5.94
N GLY A 289 -8.11 1.17 6.02
CA GLY A 289 -8.70 0.51 7.19
C GLY A 289 -8.20 -0.92 7.39
N GLN A 290 -8.17 -1.75 6.34
CA GLN A 290 -7.70 -3.14 6.46
C GLN A 290 -6.22 -3.19 6.83
N SER A 291 -5.40 -2.33 6.19
CA SER A 291 -3.96 -2.23 6.43
C SER A 291 -3.67 -1.79 7.86
N PHE A 292 -4.48 -0.87 8.37
CA PHE A 292 -4.40 -0.42 9.76
C PHE A 292 -4.74 -1.53 10.75
N VAL A 293 -5.83 -2.30 10.54
CA VAL A 293 -6.20 -3.43 11.41
C VAL A 293 -5.11 -4.50 11.44
N ILE A 294 -4.56 -4.86 10.27
CA ILE A 294 -3.44 -5.81 10.17
C ILE A 294 -2.21 -5.29 10.91
N GLY A 295 -1.82 -4.04 10.66
CA GLY A 295 -0.67 -3.43 11.32
C GLY A 295 -0.82 -3.36 12.84
N VAL A 296 -2.04 -3.11 13.35
CA VAL A 296 -2.33 -3.14 14.79
C VAL A 296 -2.13 -4.55 15.35
N GLY A 297 -2.66 -5.59 14.70
CA GLY A 297 -2.45 -6.98 15.10
C GLY A 297 -0.97 -7.36 15.15
N ALA A 298 -0.22 -7.02 14.10
CA ALA A 298 1.22 -7.25 14.03
C ALA A 298 2.03 -6.44 15.06
N LEU A 299 1.65 -5.18 15.31
CA LEU A 299 2.31 -4.38 16.33
C LEU A 299 2.05 -4.94 17.74
N VAL A 300 0.83 -5.37 18.04
CA VAL A 300 0.52 -6.05 19.30
C VAL A 300 1.38 -7.31 19.46
N LEU A 301 1.49 -8.14 18.41
CA LEU A 301 2.37 -9.30 18.41
C LEU A 301 3.82 -8.92 18.72
N ASN A 302 4.35 -7.88 18.07
CA ASN A 302 5.70 -7.41 18.31
C ASN A 302 5.90 -6.99 19.76
N LEU A 303 5.00 -6.17 20.30
CA LEU A 303 5.13 -5.64 21.66
C LEU A 303 5.02 -6.72 22.74
N LEU A 304 4.35 -7.84 22.45
CA LEU A 304 4.35 -9.00 23.35
C LEU A 304 5.71 -9.74 23.36
N ASN A 305 6.54 -9.57 22.32
CA ASN A 305 7.78 -10.32 22.13
C ASN A 305 9.06 -9.46 22.15
N VAL A 306 8.99 -8.13 22.21
CA VAL A 306 10.16 -7.23 22.34
C VAL A 306 10.98 -7.43 23.63
N CYS A 307 10.47 -8.22 24.57
CA CYS A 307 11.15 -8.61 25.81
C CYS A 307 11.26 -10.13 25.95
N SER A 308 11.27 -10.85 24.82
CA SER A 308 11.57 -12.28 24.78
C SER A 308 12.92 -12.57 25.44
N ASP A 309 13.03 -13.72 26.10
CA ASP A 309 14.29 -14.18 26.71
C ASP A 309 15.32 -14.53 25.61
N ASP A 310 14.85 -14.88 24.40
CA ASP A 310 15.70 -14.97 23.21
C ASP A 310 15.98 -13.59 22.62
N LYS A 311 17.26 -13.20 22.65
CA LYS A 311 17.73 -11.87 22.20
C LYS A 311 17.45 -11.63 20.72
N ASN A 312 17.55 -12.66 19.87
CA ASN A 312 17.30 -12.53 18.44
C ASN A 312 15.82 -12.24 18.18
N THR A 313 14.93 -13.02 18.80
CA THR A 313 13.47 -12.81 18.76
C THR A 313 13.12 -11.39 19.23
N ALA A 314 13.65 -10.95 20.37
CA ALA A 314 13.40 -9.61 20.90
C ALA A 314 13.85 -8.51 19.93
N ALA A 315 15.03 -8.65 19.32
CA ALA A 315 15.57 -7.70 18.35
C ALA A 315 14.77 -7.65 17.04
N ASN A 316 14.33 -8.80 16.53
CA ASN A 316 13.52 -8.94 15.32
C ASN A 316 12.13 -8.29 15.51
N HIS A 317 11.47 -8.54 16.64
CA HIS A 317 10.19 -7.91 16.94
C HIS A 317 10.34 -6.40 17.18
N MET A 318 11.45 -5.94 17.75
CA MET A 318 11.75 -4.50 17.84
C MET A 318 11.94 -3.89 16.45
N LEU A 319 12.69 -4.55 15.56
CA LEU A 319 12.89 -4.12 14.18
C LEU A 319 11.56 -3.95 13.44
N SER A 320 10.69 -4.94 13.55
CA SER A 320 9.35 -4.91 12.98
C SER A 320 8.47 -3.80 13.60
N ALA A 321 8.49 -3.64 14.94
CA ALA A 321 7.76 -2.58 15.63
C ALA A 321 8.22 -1.18 15.18
N SER A 322 9.52 -0.97 15.01
CA SER A 322 10.11 0.30 14.57
C SER A 322 9.63 0.74 13.19
N MET A 323 9.23 -0.21 12.33
CA MET A 323 8.63 0.08 11.03
C MET A 323 7.10 0.25 11.12
N LEU A 324 6.41 -0.59 11.90
CA LEU A 324 4.94 -0.61 11.95
C LEU A 324 4.33 0.54 12.75
N ALA A 325 4.94 0.98 13.85
CA ALA A 325 4.39 2.06 14.67
C ALA A 325 4.23 3.39 13.90
N PRO A 326 5.27 3.92 13.20
CA PRO A 326 5.10 5.12 12.38
C PRO A 326 4.21 4.86 11.16
N PHE A 327 4.20 3.65 10.60
CA PHE A 327 3.29 3.30 9.51
C PHE A 327 1.82 3.40 9.93
N LEU A 328 1.46 2.89 11.11
CA LEU A 328 0.11 3.00 11.67
C LEU A 328 -0.27 4.45 11.93
N ALA A 329 0.66 5.26 12.44
CA ALA A 329 0.44 6.69 12.64
C ALA A 329 0.15 7.43 11.31
N ALA A 330 0.95 7.19 10.27
CA ALA A 330 0.76 7.78 8.95
C ALA A 330 -0.54 7.28 8.29
N THR A 331 -0.81 5.98 8.37
CA THR A 331 -2.05 5.37 7.87
C THR A 331 -3.27 5.91 8.58
N TYR A 332 -3.20 6.11 9.90
CA TYR A 332 -4.31 6.67 10.64
C TYR A 332 -4.64 8.10 10.17
N ALA A 333 -3.62 8.95 10.02
CA ALA A 333 -3.80 10.28 9.46
C ALA A 333 -4.48 10.23 8.08
N LEU A 334 -4.04 9.33 7.19
CA LEU A 334 -4.70 9.12 5.89
C LEU A 334 -6.16 8.67 6.05
N LEU A 335 -6.43 7.71 6.93
CA LEU A 335 -7.77 7.16 7.15
C LEU A 335 -8.74 8.25 7.62
N MET A 336 -8.32 9.23 8.42
CA MET A 336 -9.18 10.35 8.81
C MET A 336 -9.65 11.21 7.61
N HIS A 337 -8.90 11.21 6.51
CA HIS A 337 -9.29 11.89 5.26
C HIS A 337 -9.99 10.95 4.27
N ASN A 338 -9.65 9.67 4.27
CA ASN A 338 -10.14 8.66 3.34
C ASN A 338 -11.42 7.92 3.82
N TRP A 339 -11.75 7.98 5.11
CA TRP A 339 -12.95 7.36 5.67
C TRP A 339 -14.22 7.91 4.99
N TYR A 340 -15.27 7.08 4.94
CA TYR A 340 -16.55 7.47 4.35
C TYR A 340 -17.17 8.70 5.05
N PRO A 341 -17.65 9.71 4.29
CA PRO A 341 -17.46 9.89 2.85
C PRO A 341 -16.03 10.39 2.55
N SER A 342 -15.34 9.71 1.64
CA SER A 342 -13.92 10.00 1.39
C SER A 342 -13.70 11.39 0.79
N ARG A 343 -12.67 12.07 1.29
CA ARG A 343 -12.17 13.35 0.77
C ARG A 343 -10.93 13.18 -0.10
N VAL A 344 -10.29 12.01 -0.04
CA VAL A 344 -9.05 11.68 -0.75
C VAL A 344 -9.01 10.20 -1.11
N PHE A 345 -8.60 9.86 -2.33
CA PHE A 345 -8.29 8.48 -2.70
C PHE A 345 -6.82 8.17 -2.46
N VAL A 346 -6.58 6.97 -1.93
CA VAL A 346 -5.25 6.55 -1.49
C VAL A 346 -4.34 6.21 -2.67
N GLY A 347 -4.92 5.66 -3.75
CA GLY A 347 -4.22 5.23 -4.96
C GLY A 347 -3.38 3.95 -4.79
N ASP A 348 -2.84 3.46 -5.90
CA ASP A 348 -1.87 2.36 -5.93
C ASP A 348 -0.61 2.70 -5.11
N THR A 349 -0.27 3.99 -5.00
CA THR A 349 0.78 4.50 -4.12
C THR A 349 0.63 3.98 -2.68
N TYR A 350 -0.57 4.06 -2.11
CA TYR A 350 -0.79 3.61 -0.74
C TYR A 350 -0.83 2.08 -0.63
N THR A 351 -1.49 1.39 -1.57
CA THR A 351 -1.65 -0.07 -1.47
C THR A 351 -0.28 -0.77 -1.59
N TYR A 352 0.60 -0.25 -2.44
CA TYR A 352 1.99 -0.68 -2.55
C TYR A 352 2.80 -0.33 -1.31
N LEU A 353 2.65 0.89 -0.77
CA LEU A 353 3.27 1.29 0.49
C LEU A 353 2.88 0.35 1.64
N ALA A 354 1.58 0.12 1.82
CA ALA A 354 1.03 -0.66 2.92
C ALA A 354 1.46 -2.12 2.84
N GLY A 355 1.33 -2.74 1.66
CA GLY A 355 1.70 -4.13 1.49
C GLY A 355 3.21 -4.36 1.62
N MET A 356 4.04 -3.46 1.10
CA MET A 356 5.49 -3.54 1.32
C MET A 356 5.86 -3.36 2.78
N CYS A 357 5.29 -2.37 3.48
CA CYS A 357 5.57 -2.15 4.89
C CYS A 357 5.16 -3.35 5.76
N LEU A 358 3.96 -3.88 5.56
CA LEU A 358 3.47 -5.06 6.29
C LEU A 358 4.26 -6.33 5.95
N GLY A 359 4.50 -6.59 4.66
CA GLY A 359 5.27 -7.74 4.20
C GLY A 359 6.72 -7.71 4.72
N ALA A 360 7.40 -6.56 4.59
CA ALA A 360 8.73 -6.35 5.13
C ALA A 360 8.76 -6.51 6.65
N ALA A 361 7.74 -6.03 7.37
CA ALA A 361 7.67 -6.17 8.83
C ALA A 361 7.54 -7.63 9.28
N GLY A 362 6.79 -8.44 8.52
CA GLY A 362 6.69 -9.89 8.77
C GLY A 362 7.98 -10.64 8.46
N VAL A 363 8.66 -10.27 7.37
CA VAL A 363 9.95 -10.86 6.97
C VAL A 363 11.07 -10.51 7.96
N LEU A 364 11.23 -9.23 8.28
CA LEU A 364 12.26 -8.75 9.21
C LEU A 364 11.98 -9.19 10.66
N GLY A 365 10.70 -9.32 11.01
CA GLY A 365 10.27 -9.79 12.32
C GLY A 365 10.29 -11.31 12.49
N HIS A 366 10.54 -12.09 11.43
CA HIS A 366 10.49 -13.56 11.45
C HIS A 366 9.15 -14.13 11.89
N PHE A 367 8.06 -13.50 11.45
CA PHE A 367 6.70 -13.98 11.69
C PHE A 367 5.87 -13.90 10.40
N SER A 368 6.49 -14.09 9.23
CA SER A 368 5.86 -13.93 7.91
C SER A 368 4.61 -14.80 7.75
N GLU A 369 4.61 -15.98 8.34
CA GLU A 369 3.54 -16.95 8.39
C GLU A 369 2.37 -16.43 9.22
N THR A 370 2.67 -15.89 10.41
CA THR A 370 1.67 -15.21 11.25
C THR A 370 1.10 -13.99 10.54
N MET A 371 1.94 -13.22 9.82
CA MET A 371 1.49 -12.10 8.99
C MET A 371 0.54 -12.57 7.89
N LEU A 372 0.82 -13.69 7.21
CA LEU A 372 -0.08 -14.25 6.20
C LEU A 372 -1.42 -14.71 6.78
N ILE A 373 -1.44 -15.20 8.03
CA ILE A 373 -2.69 -15.51 8.74
C ILE A 373 -3.46 -14.22 9.05
N PHE A 374 -2.79 -13.13 9.41
CA PHE A 374 -3.45 -11.82 9.54
C PHE A 374 -3.98 -11.31 8.19
N PHE A 375 -3.34 -11.67 7.09
CA PHE A 375 -3.81 -11.41 5.71
C PHE A 375 -4.89 -12.40 5.23
N ALA A 376 -5.50 -13.25 6.08
CA ALA A 376 -6.43 -14.25 5.60
C ALA A 376 -7.59 -13.71 4.72
N PRO A 377 -8.19 -12.52 5.00
CA PRO A 377 -9.21 -11.95 4.11
C PRO A 377 -8.65 -11.59 2.73
N GLN A 378 -7.42 -11.09 2.66
CA GLN A 378 -6.71 -10.78 1.43
C GLN A 378 -6.34 -12.04 0.66
N VAL A 379 -5.85 -13.08 1.36
CA VAL A 379 -5.58 -14.41 0.80
C VAL A 379 -6.85 -15.00 0.22
N PHE A 380 -7.94 -15.00 0.98
CA PHE A 380 -9.24 -15.46 0.51
C PHE A 380 -9.72 -14.66 -0.71
N ASN A 381 -9.67 -13.32 -0.66
CA ASN A 381 -10.07 -12.46 -1.77
C ASN A 381 -9.23 -12.72 -3.03
N PHE A 382 -7.93 -12.92 -2.87
CA PHE A 382 -7.02 -13.25 -3.95
C PHE A 382 -7.41 -14.59 -4.58
N ILE A 383 -7.50 -15.66 -3.80
CA ILE A 383 -7.88 -17.01 -4.28
C ILE A 383 -9.23 -16.97 -4.98
N TYR A 384 -10.22 -16.32 -4.36
CA TYR A 384 -11.56 -16.18 -4.95
C TYR A 384 -11.53 -15.38 -6.26
N SER A 385 -10.64 -14.38 -6.37
CA SER A 385 -10.43 -13.58 -7.59
C SER A 385 -9.66 -14.31 -8.70
N VAL A 386 -8.90 -15.37 -8.40
CA VAL A 386 -7.96 -16.02 -9.35
C VAL A 386 -8.61 -16.38 -10.69
N PRO A 387 -9.81 -16.97 -10.77
CA PRO A 387 -10.42 -17.30 -12.06
C PRO A 387 -10.63 -16.07 -12.96
N GLN A 388 -10.96 -14.92 -12.38
CA GLN A 388 -11.08 -13.65 -13.11
C GLN A 388 -9.70 -13.05 -13.43
N LEU A 389 -8.76 -13.08 -12.49
CA LEU A 389 -7.41 -12.52 -12.70
C LEU A 389 -6.64 -13.24 -13.80
N LEU A 390 -6.76 -14.58 -13.87
CA LEU A 390 -6.19 -15.42 -14.92
C LEU A 390 -6.97 -15.38 -16.25
N LYS A 391 -8.06 -14.60 -16.32
CA LYS A 391 -8.94 -14.49 -17.49
C LYS A 391 -9.58 -15.81 -17.93
N ILE A 392 -9.70 -16.77 -17.00
CA ILE A 392 -10.50 -18.00 -17.20
C ILE A 392 -11.99 -17.62 -17.23
N VAL A 393 -12.38 -16.67 -16.38
CA VAL A 393 -13.70 -16.00 -16.38
C VAL A 393 -13.52 -14.55 -16.84
N PRO A 394 -14.46 -13.96 -17.60
CA PRO A 394 -14.40 -12.55 -17.97
C PRO A 394 -14.20 -11.65 -16.75
N CYS A 395 -13.18 -10.79 -16.83
CA CYS A 395 -12.79 -9.91 -15.74
C CYS A 395 -12.91 -8.46 -16.22
N PRO A 396 -13.96 -7.73 -15.78
CA PRO A 396 -14.11 -6.33 -16.14
C PRO A 396 -13.00 -5.47 -15.51
N ARG A 397 -12.82 -4.25 -16.02
CA ARG A 397 -11.84 -3.29 -15.49
C ARG A 397 -12.14 -2.92 -14.04
N HIS A 398 -13.40 -2.63 -13.72
CA HIS A 398 -13.87 -2.36 -12.37
C HIS A 398 -14.75 -3.52 -11.89
N ARG A 399 -14.41 -4.08 -10.73
CA ARG A 399 -15.11 -5.21 -10.09
C ARG A 399 -15.94 -4.76 -8.87
N LEU A 400 -16.29 -3.49 -8.83
CA LEU A 400 -16.98 -2.83 -7.72
C LEU A 400 -18.47 -3.20 -7.69
N PRO A 401 -19.12 -3.09 -6.53
CA PRO A 401 -20.58 -3.17 -6.43
C PRO A 401 -21.27 -2.05 -7.23
N THR A 402 -22.57 -2.21 -7.47
CA THR A 402 -23.38 -1.19 -8.16
C THR A 402 -24.14 -0.33 -7.16
N PHE A 403 -24.05 0.99 -7.30
CA PHE A 403 -24.79 1.95 -6.49
C PHE A 403 -26.17 2.24 -7.06
N ASP A 404 -27.22 2.13 -6.24
CA ASP A 404 -28.58 2.52 -6.58
C ASP A 404 -28.89 3.91 -6.03
N THR A 405 -29.09 4.88 -6.92
CA THR A 405 -29.36 6.28 -6.56
C THR A 405 -30.71 6.49 -5.87
N LYS A 406 -31.67 5.56 -6.02
CA LYS A 406 -32.99 5.68 -5.38
C LYS A 406 -32.94 5.26 -3.91
N THR A 407 -32.20 4.20 -3.61
CA THR A 407 -32.11 3.64 -2.25
C THR A 407 -30.88 4.12 -1.49
N GLY A 408 -29.83 4.58 -2.19
CA GLY A 408 -28.55 4.93 -1.60
C GLY A 408 -27.71 3.72 -1.17
N LEU A 409 -28.05 2.52 -1.67
CA LEU A 409 -27.41 1.26 -1.28
C LEU A 409 -26.49 0.71 -2.38
N LEU A 410 -25.50 -0.05 -1.95
CA LEU A 410 -24.67 -0.88 -2.81
C LEU A 410 -25.28 -2.27 -2.97
N THR A 411 -25.33 -2.73 -4.21
CA THR A 411 -25.83 -4.05 -4.62
C THR A 411 -24.71 -4.86 -5.24
N ALA A 412 -24.75 -6.17 -5.04
CA ALA A 412 -23.70 -7.05 -5.51
C ALA A 412 -23.72 -7.19 -7.04
N THR A 413 -22.53 -7.35 -7.60
CA THR A 413 -22.30 -7.72 -9.01
C THR A 413 -21.78 -9.16 -9.07
N PRO A 414 -21.83 -9.86 -10.22
CA PRO A 414 -21.34 -11.23 -10.34
C PRO A 414 -19.80 -11.35 -10.27
N ASN A 415 -19.09 -10.32 -9.81
CA ASN A 415 -17.64 -10.30 -9.73
C ASN A 415 -17.11 -11.03 -8.50
N TYR A 416 -15.99 -11.75 -8.69
CA TYR A 416 -15.42 -12.58 -7.64
C TYR A 416 -14.43 -11.77 -6.81
N ASN A 417 -14.96 -11.17 -5.75
CA ASN A 417 -14.18 -10.56 -4.67
C ASN A 417 -14.98 -10.56 -3.36
N LEU A 418 -14.28 -10.38 -2.25
CA LEU A 418 -14.87 -10.42 -0.91
C LEU A 418 -15.95 -9.36 -0.71
N ILE A 419 -15.80 -8.17 -1.32
CA ILE A 419 -16.79 -7.09 -1.23
C ILE A 419 -18.15 -7.52 -1.80
N ASN A 420 -18.16 -8.07 -3.02
CA ASN A 420 -19.39 -8.58 -3.63
C ASN A 420 -19.92 -9.82 -2.91
N LEU A 421 -19.04 -10.69 -2.39
CA LEU A 421 -19.45 -11.85 -1.62
C LEU A 421 -20.21 -11.45 -0.34
N LEU A 422 -19.72 -10.44 0.39
CA LEU A 422 -20.40 -9.93 1.58
C LEU A 422 -21.78 -9.35 1.25
N LEU A 423 -21.95 -8.70 0.10
CA LEU A 423 -23.25 -8.23 -0.37
C LEU A 423 -24.18 -9.37 -0.79
N HIS A 424 -23.65 -10.48 -1.34
CA HIS A 424 -24.45 -11.68 -1.62
C HIS A 424 -24.95 -12.34 -0.33
N ILE A 425 -24.10 -12.43 0.69
CA ILE A 425 -24.42 -13.11 1.95
C ILE A 425 -25.37 -12.26 2.81
N PHE A 426 -25.08 -10.97 2.96
CA PHE A 426 -25.77 -10.09 3.92
C PHE A 426 -26.73 -9.10 3.27
N GLY A 427 -26.90 -9.17 1.95
CA GLY A 427 -27.75 -8.28 1.18
C GLY A 427 -27.20 -6.85 0.99
N PRO A 428 -27.95 -6.02 0.23
CA PRO A 428 -27.60 -4.63 -0.04
C PRO A 428 -27.44 -3.80 1.24
N CYS A 429 -26.47 -2.89 1.26
CA CYS A 429 -26.23 -2.00 2.40
C CYS A 429 -25.55 -0.70 1.95
N THR A 430 -25.41 0.27 2.86
CA THR A 430 -24.66 1.49 2.55
C THR A 430 -23.18 1.18 2.34
N GLU A 431 -22.46 2.04 1.62
CA GLU A 431 -21.01 1.89 1.45
C GLU A 431 -20.26 1.88 2.79
N LYS A 432 -20.69 2.73 3.73
CA LYS A 432 -20.13 2.79 5.08
C LYS A 432 -20.28 1.45 5.81
N ASP A 433 -21.46 0.86 5.77
CA ASP A 433 -21.73 -0.42 6.43
C ASP A 433 -20.95 -1.56 5.76
N LEU A 434 -20.81 -1.52 4.42
CA LEU A 434 -20.01 -2.49 3.69
C LEU A 434 -18.53 -2.41 4.08
N THR A 435 -17.95 -1.20 4.14
CA THR A 435 -16.59 -1.00 4.66
C THR A 435 -16.46 -1.56 6.07
N ILE A 436 -17.40 -1.27 6.97
CA ILE A 436 -17.39 -1.80 8.34
C ILE A 436 -17.43 -3.33 8.34
N ARG A 437 -18.27 -3.97 7.51
CA ARG A 437 -18.32 -5.44 7.39
C ARG A 437 -16.97 -6.03 6.98
N VAL A 438 -16.29 -5.43 6.00
CA VAL A 438 -14.94 -5.85 5.59
C VAL A 438 -13.95 -5.73 6.76
N LEU A 439 -14.00 -4.63 7.51
CA LEU A 439 -13.11 -4.43 8.66
C LEU A 439 -13.42 -5.37 9.83
N VAL A 440 -14.69 -5.71 10.06
CA VAL A 440 -15.09 -6.72 11.05
C VAL A 440 -14.51 -8.08 10.68
N VAL A 441 -14.61 -8.50 9.41
CA VAL A 441 -13.96 -9.73 8.91
C VAL A 441 -12.45 -9.68 9.15
N GLN A 442 -11.82 -8.53 8.91
CA GLN A 442 -10.39 -8.33 9.18
C GLN A 442 -10.05 -8.49 10.67
N VAL A 443 -10.81 -7.87 11.57
CA VAL A 443 -10.60 -7.98 13.03
C VAL A 443 -10.77 -9.42 13.50
N LEU A 444 -11.79 -10.11 13.00
CA LEU A 444 -12.00 -11.54 13.30
C LEU A 444 -10.82 -12.39 12.81
N SER A 445 -10.22 -12.06 11.67
CA SER A 445 -9.00 -12.71 11.19
C SER A 445 -7.80 -12.49 12.11
N ILE A 446 -7.64 -11.28 12.67
CA ILE A 446 -6.57 -11.01 13.64
C ILE A 446 -6.76 -11.85 14.91
N ALA A 447 -7.98 -11.86 15.46
CA ALA A 447 -8.31 -12.67 16.63
C ALA A 447 -8.09 -14.16 16.38
N PHE A 448 -8.54 -14.66 15.22
CA PHE A 448 -8.29 -16.03 14.77
C PHE A 448 -6.79 -16.31 14.67
N GLY A 449 -5.99 -15.40 14.09
CA GLY A 449 -4.55 -15.56 13.97
C GLY A 449 -3.83 -15.67 15.31
N PHE A 450 -4.21 -14.86 16.30
CA PHE A 450 -3.69 -15.03 17.66
C PHE A 450 -4.09 -16.38 18.29
N GLY A 451 -5.33 -16.83 18.07
CA GLY A 451 -5.80 -18.14 18.53
C GLY A 451 -5.01 -19.29 17.90
N VAL A 452 -4.80 -19.25 16.58
CA VAL A 452 -4.01 -20.23 15.82
C VAL A 452 -2.56 -20.25 16.32
N ARG A 453 -1.93 -19.08 16.46
CA ARG A 453 -0.56 -18.98 16.97
C ARG A 453 -0.43 -19.60 18.36
N ARG A 454 -1.38 -19.33 19.27
CA ARG A 454 -1.38 -19.93 20.61
C ARG A 454 -1.54 -21.45 20.57
N ALA A 455 -2.50 -21.95 19.79
CA ALA A 455 -2.72 -23.39 19.67
C ALA A 455 -1.49 -24.10 19.10
N LEU A 456 -0.83 -23.49 18.12
CA LEU A 456 0.38 -24.04 17.51
C LEU A 456 1.57 -24.02 18.46
N TYR A 457 1.72 -22.96 19.27
CA TYR A 457 2.70 -22.92 20.35
C TYR A 457 2.48 -24.03 21.39
N GLU A 458 1.23 -24.27 21.80
CA GLU A 458 0.87 -25.36 22.72
C GLU A 458 1.18 -26.76 22.12
N LEU A 459 1.19 -26.88 20.78
CA LEU A 459 1.60 -28.09 20.05
C LEU A 459 3.13 -28.16 19.79
N GLY A 460 3.91 -27.22 20.32
CA GLY A 460 5.37 -27.18 20.16
C GLY A 460 5.83 -26.58 18.82
N TRP A 461 4.96 -25.88 18.09
CA TRP A 461 5.33 -25.16 16.87
C TRP A 461 5.51 -23.67 17.16
N VAL A 462 6.74 -23.18 16.98
CA VAL A 462 7.08 -21.76 17.15
C VAL A 462 6.96 -21.08 15.80
N LEU A 463 6.08 -20.07 15.74
CA LEU A 463 5.64 -19.32 14.56
C LEU A 463 6.13 -17.88 14.55
#